data_AF-A0AAV8EIM5-F1
#
_entry.id   AF-A0AAV8EIM5-F1
#
_cell.length_a   1.000
_cell.length_b   1.000
_cell.length_c   1.000
_cell.angle_alpha   90.00
_cell.angle_beta   90.00
_cell.angle_gamma   90.00
#
_symmetry.space_group_name_H-M   'P 1'
#
loop_
_entity.id
_entity.type
_entity.pdbx_description
1 polymer ?
#
loop_
_entity_poly.entity_id
_entity_poly.type
_entity_poly.pdbx_seq_one_letter_code
_entity_poly.pdbx_strand_id
1 'polypeptide(L)'
;MKEKKIEELLDDEIKNEDDMEVIMQFAELAKECLNMKGDERLTMKEVAEELDRIRKPKQHPWGQEYHPEETETLLGQASYGTEIEHSGYFSLEKKARKGIAAGR
;
A
#
# COMPACT_ATOMS: atom_id res chain seq x y z
N MET A 1 -5.75 -29.65 9.97
CA MET A 1 -6.54 -28.39 9.94
C MET A 1 -7.92 -28.75 9.41
N LYS A 2 -9.00 -28.16 9.94
CA LYS A 2 -10.30 -28.28 9.26
C LYS A 2 -10.23 -27.43 8.00
N GLU A 3 -10.43 -28.02 6.84
CA GLU A 3 -10.58 -27.30 5.58
C GLU A 3 -11.95 -26.61 5.61
N LYS A 4 -12.00 -25.38 6.11
CA LYS A 4 -13.18 -24.54 5.95
C LYS A 4 -13.20 -24.05 4.51
N LYS A 5 -14.38 -24.08 3.88
CA LYS A 5 -14.55 -23.57 2.52
C LYS A 5 -14.34 -22.05 2.57
N ILE A 6 -13.57 -21.50 1.63
CA ILE A 6 -13.30 -20.05 1.57
C ILE A 6 -14.61 -19.25 1.53
N GLU A 7 -15.62 -19.77 0.83
CA GLU A 7 -16.98 -19.20 0.77
C GLU A 7 -17.65 -18.99 2.14
N GLU A 8 -17.29 -19.78 3.16
CA GLU A 8 -17.84 -19.61 4.52
C GLU A 8 -17.17 -18.48 5.29
N LEU A 9 -16.00 -18.02 4.85
CA LEU A 9 -15.22 -16.94 5.47
C LEU A 9 -15.47 -15.58 4.82
N LEU A 10 -16.01 -15.56 3.61
CA LEU A 10 -16.32 -14.32 2.89
C LEU A 10 -17.58 -13.68 3.47
N ASP A 11 -17.59 -12.36 3.54
CA ASP A 11 -18.80 -11.59 3.79
C ASP A 11 -19.72 -11.68 2.57
N ASP A 12 -21.04 -11.61 2.80
CA ASP A 12 -22.02 -11.75 1.72
C ASP A 12 -21.89 -10.63 0.66
N GLU A 13 -21.35 -9.47 1.03
CA GLU A 13 -21.04 -8.36 0.12
C GLU A 13 -19.89 -8.68 -0.87
N ILE A 14 -19.07 -9.70 -0.55
CA ILE A 14 -17.89 -10.11 -1.32
C ILE A 14 -18.19 -11.35 -2.18
N LYS A 15 -19.24 -12.12 -1.86
CA LYS A 15 -19.64 -13.36 -2.56
C LYS A 15 -20.31 -13.11 -3.91
N ASN A 16 -19.81 -12.17 -4.71
CA ASN A 16 -20.23 -12.07 -6.10
C ASN A 16 -19.51 -13.13 -6.94
N GLU A 17 -20.26 -13.92 -7.72
CA GLU A 17 -19.71 -14.99 -8.57
C GLU A 17 -18.66 -14.47 -9.57
N ASP A 18 -18.82 -13.24 -10.06
CA ASP A 18 -17.88 -12.60 -11.01
C ASP A 18 -16.47 -12.41 -10.43
N ASP A 19 -16.34 -12.31 -9.10
CA ASP A 19 -15.09 -12.04 -8.40
C ASP A 19 -14.52 -13.27 -7.66
N MET A 20 -15.27 -14.38 -7.61
CA MET A 20 -14.85 -15.60 -6.91
C MET A 20 -13.55 -16.20 -7.46
N GLU A 21 -13.30 -16.10 -8.77
CA GLU A 21 -12.04 -16.54 -9.38
C GLU A 21 -10.84 -15.77 -8.82
N VAL A 22 -10.96 -14.44 -8.71
CA VAL A 22 -9.90 -13.57 -8.19
C VAL A 22 -9.67 -13.86 -6.71
N ILE A 23 -10.75 -14.03 -5.95
CA ILE A 23 -10.68 -14.36 -4.53
C ILE A 23 -9.96 -15.70 -4.32
N MET A 24 -10.22 -16.70 -5.19
CA MET A 24 -9.52 -17.98 -5.13
C MET A 24 -8.02 -17.84 -5.39
N GLN A 25 -7.62 -16.98 -6.32
CA GLN A 25 -6.20 -16.69 -6.58
C GLN A 25 -5.53 -16.03 -5.36
N PHE A 26 -6.19 -15.07 -4.73
CA PHE A 26 -5.70 -14.47 -3.47
C PHE A 26 -5.58 -15.49 -2.34
N ALA A 27 -6.54 -16.40 -2.23
CA ALA A 27 -6.52 -17.42 -1.18
C ALA A 27 -5.35 -18.41 -1.37
N GLU A 28 -5.04 -18.79 -2.60
CA GLU A 28 -3.87 -19.65 -2.87
C GLU A 28 -2.56 -18.90 -2.56
N LEU A 29 -2.44 -17.63 -2.96
CA LEU A 29 -1.29 -16.79 -2.60
C LEU A 29 -1.14 -16.67 -1.08
N ALA A 30 -2.22 -16.44 -0.35
CA ALA A 30 -2.19 -16.36 1.11
C ALA A 30 -1.76 -17.69 1.76
N LYS A 31 -2.17 -18.83 1.18
CA LYS A 31 -1.77 -20.15 1.64
C LYS A 31 -0.27 -20.39 1.48
N GLU A 32 0.33 -19.96 0.37
CA GLU A 32 1.78 -20.03 0.16
C GLU A 32 2.54 -19.10 1.14
N CYS A 33 2.03 -17.89 1.37
CA CYS A 33 2.60 -16.96 2.35
C CYS A 33 2.54 -17.48 3.79
N LEU A 34 1.50 -18.24 4.14
CA LEU A 34 1.25 -18.78 5.47
C LEU A 34 1.81 -20.19 5.67
N ASN A 35 2.73 -20.64 4.82
CA ASN A 35 3.39 -21.94 5.00
C ASN A 35 4.06 -22.02 6.40
N MET A 36 3.85 -23.14 7.09
CA MET A 36 4.42 -23.38 8.41
C MET A 36 5.95 -23.43 8.39
N LYS A 37 6.54 -23.89 7.28
CA LYS A 37 7.98 -23.82 7.04
C LYS A 37 8.32 -22.47 6.45
N GLY A 38 9.08 -21.67 7.21
CA GLY A 38 9.49 -20.32 6.80
C GLY A 38 10.25 -20.30 5.48
N ASP A 39 11.10 -21.30 5.24
CA ASP A 39 11.93 -21.37 4.03
C ASP A 39 11.13 -21.70 2.75
N GLU A 40 9.89 -22.20 2.89
CA GLU A 40 8.98 -22.46 1.77
C GLU A 40 8.01 -21.31 1.52
N ARG A 41 8.06 -20.22 2.31
CA ARG A 41 7.24 -19.03 2.07
C ARG A 41 7.82 -18.23 0.91
N LEU A 42 6.93 -17.64 0.13
CA LEU A 42 7.30 -16.71 -0.92
C LEU A 42 8.06 -15.50 -0.36
N THR A 43 9.04 -15.04 -1.13
CA THR A 43 9.70 -13.75 -0.87
C THR A 43 8.74 -12.60 -1.15
N MET A 44 8.92 -11.43 -0.52
CA MET A 44 8.09 -10.26 -0.83
C MET A 44 8.16 -9.80 -2.27
N LYS A 45 9.25 -10.11 -2.98
CA LYS A 45 9.34 -9.88 -4.41
C LYS A 45 8.32 -10.72 -5.17
N GLU A 46 8.30 -12.03 -4.92
CA GLU A 46 7.37 -12.96 -5.58
C GLU A 46 5.91 -12.64 -5.21
N VAL A 47 5.66 -12.27 -3.95
CA VAL A 47 4.32 -11.84 -3.52
C VAL A 47 3.88 -10.59 -4.27
N ALA A 48 4.75 -9.59 -4.44
CA ALA A 48 4.41 -8.39 -5.20
C ALA A 48 4.12 -8.70 -6.68
N GLU A 49 4.96 -9.53 -7.31
CA GLU A 49 4.77 -9.97 -8.70
C GLU A 49 3.44 -10.72 -8.89
N GLU A 50 3.10 -11.59 -7.94
CA GLU A 50 1.85 -12.37 -7.97
C GLU A 50 0.62 -11.49 -7.74
N LEU A 51 0.70 -10.52 -6.82
CA LEU A 51 -0.37 -9.54 -6.61
C LEU A 51 -0.62 -8.68 -7.85
N ASP A 52 0.45 -8.24 -8.52
CA ASP A 52 0.32 -7.49 -9.78
C ASP A 52 -0.29 -8.33 -10.89
N ARG A 53 -0.04 -9.65 -10.91
CA ARG A 53 -0.68 -10.59 -11.84
C ARG A 53 -2.17 -10.77 -11.55
N ILE A 54 -2.54 -10.92 -10.28
CA ILE A 54 -3.93 -11.15 -9.84
C ILE A 54 -4.76 -9.87 -10.00
N ARG A 55 -4.14 -8.69 -9.90
CA ARG A 55 -4.78 -7.39 -10.08
C ARG A 55 -5.40 -7.29 -11.48
N LYS A 56 -6.68 -7.64 -11.60
CA LYS A 56 -7.49 -7.30 -12.78
C LYS A 56 -7.52 -5.77 -12.88
N PRO A 57 -7.20 -5.16 -14.03
CA PRO A 57 -7.38 -3.72 -14.22
C PRO A 57 -8.89 -3.43 -14.30
N LYS A 58 -9.57 -3.45 -13.16
CA LYS A 58 -10.84 -2.74 -13.04
C LYS A 58 -10.46 -1.27 -13.15
N GLN A 59 -10.94 -0.59 -14.19
CA GLN A 59 -10.91 0.87 -14.26
C GLN A 59 -11.77 1.40 -13.12
N HIS A 60 -11.23 1.36 -11.90
CA HIS A 60 -11.86 2.03 -10.79
C HIS A 60 -11.63 3.52 -11.04
N PRO A 61 -12.65 4.39 -10.89
CA PRO A 61 -12.50 5.84 -11.06
C PRO A 61 -11.40 6.46 -10.20
N TRP A 62 -10.94 5.72 -9.18
CA TRP A 62 -9.94 6.13 -8.19
C TRP A 62 -8.58 5.43 -8.36
N GLY A 63 -8.40 4.58 -9.39
CA GLY A 63 -7.29 3.62 -9.48
C GLY A 63 -6.38 3.72 -10.71
N GLN A 64 -6.55 4.76 -11.54
CA GLN A 64 -5.74 4.97 -12.74
C GLN A 64 -5.11 6.36 -12.84
N GLU A 65 -4.88 7.05 -11.73
CA GLU A 65 -3.95 8.16 -11.73
C GLU A 65 -2.56 7.63 -11.38
N TYR A 66 -1.89 7.07 -12.39
CA TYR A 66 -0.45 6.84 -12.33
C TYR A 66 0.21 8.22 -12.35
N HIS A 67 0.34 8.85 -11.18
CA HIS A 67 1.04 10.12 -11.04
C HIS A 67 2.55 9.83 -11.08
N PRO A 68 3.27 10.19 -12.16
CA PRO A 68 4.71 9.97 -12.22
C PRO A 68 5.47 10.75 -11.13
N GLU A 69 4.86 11.82 -10.58
CA GLU A 69 5.44 12.66 -9.53
C GLU A 69 5.59 11.94 -8.17
N GLU A 70 4.83 10.88 -7.89
CA GLU A 70 4.95 10.13 -6.62
C GLU A 70 6.04 9.03 -6.65
N THR A 71 6.66 8.80 -7.81
CA THR A 71 7.72 7.78 -8.00
C THR A 71 9.14 8.34 -7.90
N GLU A 72 9.29 9.65 -7.64
CA GLU A 72 10.60 10.24 -7.36
C GLU A 72 11.14 9.64 -6.05
N THR A 73 12.11 8.75 -6.22
CA THR A 73 12.75 8.01 -5.14
C THR A 73 13.42 8.97 -4.17
N LEU A 74 12.96 8.98 -2.91
CA LEU A 74 13.54 9.73 -1.79
C LEU A 74 14.89 9.14 -1.31
N LEU A 75 15.62 8.46 -2.19
CA LEU A 75 16.95 7.87 -1.94
C LEU A 75 18.07 8.75 -2.54
N GLY A 76 17.86 10.06 -2.49
CA GLY A 76 18.73 11.05 -3.11
C GLY A 76 19.70 11.78 -2.18
N GLN A 77 19.82 11.42 -0.89
CA GLN A 77 20.88 11.99 -0.04
C GLN A 77 21.51 10.94 0.84
N ALA A 78 22.73 10.54 0.46
CA ALA A 78 23.65 9.81 1.31
C ALA A 78 23.86 10.59 2.62
N SER A 79 23.52 9.96 3.75
CA SER A 79 23.84 10.47 5.06
C SER A 79 25.36 10.43 5.24
N TYR A 80 26.03 11.57 5.12
CA TYR A 80 27.34 11.75 5.72
C TYR A 80 27.11 11.78 7.24
N GLY A 81 27.62 10.75 7.92
CA GLY A 81 27.53 10.64 9.36
C GLY A 81 28.13 11.87 10.02
N THR A 82 27.34 12.56 10.82
CA THR A 82 27.85 13.38 11.91
C THR A 82 27.01 13.03 13.12
N GLU A 83 27.67 12.45 14.11
CA GLU A 83 27.12 12.08 15.40
C GLU A 83 26.76 13.36 16.19
N ILE A 84 25.80 13.25 17.15
CA ILE A 84 25.66 14.08 18.40
C ILE A 84 24.92 15.45 18.13
N GLU A 85 23.79 15.88 18.73
CA GLU A 85 23.01 15.56 19.96
C GLU A 85 21.51 15.90 19.81
N HIS A 86 20.68 15.28 20.66
CA HIS A 86 19.32 15.72 20.96
C HIS A 86 19.29 17.18 21.45
N SER A 87 18.72 18.09 20.67
CA SER A 87 18.20 19.36 21.19
C SER A 87 17.07 19.87 20.32
N GLY A 88 15.92 20.10 20.96
CA GLY A 88 14.64 20.40 20.34
C GLY A 88 14.54 21.73 19.57
N TYR A 89 13.31 21.97 19.13
CA TYR A 89 12.76 23.18 18.51
C TYR A 89 12.94 23.30 16.99
N PHE A 90 11.98 22.79 16.22
CA PHE A 90 11.66 23.36 14.90
C PHE A 90 10.45 24.28 15.04
N SER A 91 10.75 25.57 14.91
CA SER A 91 9.84 26.71 14.95
C SER A 91 8.89 26.68 13.75
N LEU A 92 7.60 26.49 13.98
CA LEU A 92 6.56 26.73 12.97
C LEU A 92 5.93 28.07 13.27
N GLU A 93 6.43 29.16 12.69
CA GLU A 93 5.57 30.31 12.46
C GLU A 93 6.12 31.38 11.49
N LYS A 94 5.15 31.92 10.73
CA LYS A 94 5.08 33.20 10.00
C LYS A 94 5.50 33.21 8.52
N LYS A 95 4.48 33.13 7.65
CA LYS A 95 3.89 34.34 7.02
C LYS A 95 2.67 34.02 6.15
N ALA A 96 1.49 34.41 6.64
CA ALA A 96 0.34 34.76 5.79
C ALA A 96 -0.17 36.13 6.22
N ARG A 97 0.08 37.17 5.41
CA ARG A 97 -0.72 38.42 5.38
C ARG A 97 -0.36 39.28 4.17
N LYS A 98 -1.23 39.27 3.16
CA LYS A 98 -1.60 40.43 2.33
C LYS A 98 -3.13 40.49 2.51
N GLY A 99 -3.74 41.39 3.27
CA GLY A 99 -3.66 42.84 3.19
C GLY A 99 -4.96 43.34 2.53
N ILE A 100 -6.09 43.29 3.27
CA ILE A 100 -7.37 43.86 2.81
C ILE A 100 -7.33 45.36 3.08
N ALA A 101 -7.37 46.19 2.04
CA ALA A 101 -7.41 47.64 2.16
C ALA A 101 -8.80 48.10 2.62
N ALA A 102 -8.83 48.94 3.65
CA ALA A 102 -10.02 49.47 4.31
C ALA A 102 -10.77 50.47 3.42
N GLY A 103 -12.11 50.43 3.51
CA GLY A 103 -13.01 51.36 2.86
C GLY A 103 -12.97 52.78 3.45
N ARG A 104 -13.57 53.70 2.70
CA ARG A 104 -14.14 54.94 3.22
C ARG A 104 -15.54 55.08 2.65
#